data_AF-A0A369T8N2-F1
#
_entry.id   AF-A0A369T8N2-F1
#
_cell.length_a   1.000
_cell.length_b   1.000
_cell.length_c   1.000
_cell.angle_alpha   90.00
_cell.angle_beta   90.00
_cell.angle_gamma   90.00
#
_symmetry.space_group_name_H-M   'P 1'
#
loop_
_entity.id
_entity.type
_entity.pdbx_description
1 polymer ?
#
loop_
_entity_poly.entity_id
_entity_poly.type
_entity_poly.pdbx_seq_one_letter_code
_entity_poly.pdbx_strand_id
1 'polypeptide(L)' 'MRYERPRRLERIAIWDALGRILAEDIVSSVDVPEFDRAMLDGYAVRAEDTFWADEDNPVELRVVGRASAGHPFPG' A
#
# COMPACT_ATOMS: atom_id res chain seq x y z
N MET A 1 4.11 -38.52 12.89
CA MET A 1 5.49 -38.24 12.45
C MET A 1 5.95 -36.95 13.10
N ARG A 2 7.01 -36.99 13.92
CA ARG A 2 7.68 -35.79 14.42
C ARG A 2 8.80 -35.46 13.43
N TYR A 3 8.72 -34.32 12.77
CA TYR A 3 9.89 -33.77 12.09
C TYR A 3 10.88 -33.34 13.17
N GLU A 4 12.07 -33.94 13.19
CA GLU A 4 13.17 -33.42 14.00
C GLU A 4 13.51 -32.02 13.50
N ARG A 5 13.63 -31.05 14.42
CA ARG A 5 14.01 -29.69 14.05
C ARG A 5 15.40 -29.74 13.40
N PRO A 6 15.58 -29.21 12.19
CA PRO A 6 16.89 -29.13 11.57
C PRO A 6 17.83 -28.36 12.51
N ARG A 7 18.96 -28.99 12.87
CA ARG A 7 19.89 -28.47 13.89
C ARG A 7 20.73 -27.29 13.43
N ARG A 8 20.65 -26.93 12.15
CA ARG A 8 21.44 -25.86 11.54
C ARG A 8 20.50 -24.90 10.82
N LEU A 9 20.55 -23.65 11.27
CA LEU A 9 19.91 -22.52 10.63
C LEU A 9 20.95 -21.83 9.75
N GLU A 10 20.50 -21.26 8.64
CA GLU A 10 21.34 -20.44 7.79
C GLU A 10 20.53 -19.26 7.25
N ARG A 11 21.24 -18.16 6.97
CA ARG A 11 20.70 -17.03 6.22
C ARG A 11 21.20 -17.17 4.80
N ILE A 12 20.27 -17.19 3.86
CA ILE A 12 20.51 -17.35 2.43
C ILE A 12 19.87 -16.18 1.68
N ALA A 13 20.29 -15.95 0.43
CA ALA A 13 19.62 -14.97 -0.42
C ALA A 13 18.19 -15.42 -0.73
N ILE A 14 17.27 -14.47 -0.94
CA ILE A 14 15.87 -14.76 -1.24
C ILE A 14 15.71 -15.61 -2.52
N TRP A 15 16.61 -15.43 -3.48
CA TRP A 15 16.65 -16.17 -4.74
C TRP A 15 16.95 -17.67 -4.55
N ASP A 16 17.65 -18.03 -3.47
CA ASP A 16 18.00 -19.42 -3.13
C ASP A 16 17.01 -20.05 -2.14
N ALA A 17 15.99 -19.30 -1.72
CA ALA A 17 15.06 -19.72 -0.66
C ALA A 17 13.94 -20.64 -1.15
N LEU A 18 13.72 -20.74 -2.47
CA LEU A 18 12.67 -21.60 -3.02
C LEU A 18 12.89 -23.07 -2.63
N GLY A 19 11.87 -23.68 -2.03
CA GLY A 19 11.91 -25.08 -1.56
C GLY A 19 12.59 -25.28 -0.18
N ARG A 20 13.05 -24.20 0.47
CA ARG A 20 13.55 -24.25 1.85
C ARG A 20 12.38 -24.18 2.86
N ILE A 21 12.68 -24.44 4.12
CA ILE A 21 11.72 -24.36 5.24
C ILE A 21 12.13 -23.18 6.13
N LEU A 22 11.17 -22.33 6.49
CA LEU A 22 11.41 -21.22 7.41
C LEU A 22 11.85 -21.73 8.78
N ALA A 23 12.86 -21.08 9.35
CA ALA A 23 13.38 -21.38 10.67
C ALA A 23 12.46 -20.85 11.80
N GLU A 24 11.78 -19.74 11.53
CA GLU A 24 10.93 -18.99 12.44
C GLU A 24 9.86 -18.22 11.63
N ASP A 25 8.87 -17.67 12.32
CA ASP A 25 7.82 -16.87 11.70
C ASP A 25 8.41 -15.60 11.08
N ILE A 26 7.87 -15.19 9.93
CA ILE A 26 8.22 -13.93 9.27
C ILE A 26 7.07 -12.95 9.48
N VAL A 27 7.35 -11.85 10.17
CA VAL A 27 6.39 -10.77 10.42
C VAL A 27 6.78 -9.57 9.56
N SER A 28 5.79 -8.95 8.90
CA SER A 28 6.04 -7.74 8.12
C SER A 28 6.52 -6.61 9.03
N SER A 29 7.58 -5.93 8.63
CA SER A 29 8.07 -4.73 9.32
C SER A 29 7.42 -3.44 8.82
N VAL A 30 6.56 -3.53 7.80
CA VAL A 30 5.92 -2.38 7.13
C VAL A 30 4.48 -2.69 6.74
N ASP A 31 3.67 -1.65 6.60
CA ASP A 31 2.37 -1.74 5.96
C ASP A 31 2.51 -1.82 4.44
N VAL A 32 1.55 -2.49 3.80
CA VAL A 32 1.48 -2.60 2.34
C VAL A 32 0.03 -2.38 1.90
N PRO A 33 -0.29 -1.24 1.26
CA PRO A 33 0.61 -0.13 0.91
C PRO A 33 1.07 0.68 2.14
N GLU A 34 2.25 1.29 2.03
CA GLU A 34 2.87 2.10 3.10
C GLU A 34 2.23 3.50 3.28
N PHE A 35 1.41 3.95 2.33
CA PHE A 35 0.72 5.24 2.38
C PHE A 35 -0.63 5.20 1.65
N ASP A 36 -1.49 6.17 1.96
CA ASP A 36 -2.77 6.37 1.29
C ASP A 36 -2.56 6.75 -0.17
N ARG A 37 -3.07 5.93 -1.08
CA ARG A 37 -2.93 6.12 -2.52
C ARG A 37 -4.27 6.06 -3.23
N ALA A 38 -4.37 6.79 -4.33
CA ALA A 38 -5.52 6.66 -5.22
C ALA A 38 -5.55 5.24 -5.82
N MET A 39 -6.73 4.62 -5.83
CA MET A 39 -6.95 3.34 -6.50
C MET A 39 -7.25 3.51 -8.00
N LEU A 40 -7.66 4.72 -8.40
CA LEU A 40 -8.11 5.06 -9.75
C LEU A 40 -7.56 6.43 -10.14
N ASP A 41 -7.54 6.69 -11.43
CA ASP A 41 -7.35 8.05 -11.95
C ASP A 41 -8.58 8.91 -11.62
N GLY A 42 -8.35 10.11 -11.11
CA GLY A 42 -9.42 11.02 -10.71
C GLY A 42 -8.91 12.26 -9.99
N TYR A 43 -9.79 12.90 -9.23
CA TYR A 43 -9.49 14.10 -8.43
C TYR A 43 -9.57 13.74 -6.95
N ALA A 44 -8.50 14.05 -6.22
CA ALA A 44 -8.54 14.05 -4.76
C ALA A 44 -9.33 15.27 -4.29
N VAL A 45 -10.38 15.05 -3.51
CA VAL A 45 -11.25 16.09 -2.95
C VAL A 45 -11.41 15.88 -1.46
N ARG A 46 -11.77 16.93 -0.71
CA ARG A 46 -12.25 16.76 0.66
C ARG A 46 -13.70 16.32 0.57
N ALA A 47 -14.04 15.15 1.13
CA ALA A 47 -15.38 14.58 0.98
C ALA A 47 -16.48 15.53 1.47
N GLU A 48 -16.23 16.27 2.55
CA GLU A 48 -17.17 17.25 3.11
C GLU A 48 -17.54 18.39 2.16
N ASP A 49 -16.63 18.77 1.25
CA ASP A 49 -16.87 19.84 0.28
C ASP A 49 -17.91 19.42 -0.78
N THR A 50 -18.22 18.12 -0.89
CA THR A 50 -19.18 17.59 -1.86
C THR A 50 -20.49 17.08 -1.25
N PHE A 51 -20.71 17.22 0.06
CA PHE A 51 -21.90 16.64 0.73
C PHE A 51 -23.24 17.21 0.27
N TRP A 52 -23.25 18.43 -0.26
CA TRP A 52 -24.46 19.11 -0.76
C TRP A 52 -24.60 19.05 -2.28
N ALA A 53 -23.68 18.36 -2.96
CA ALA A 53 -23.75 18.20 -4.40
C ALA A 53 -24.88 17.22 -4.77
N ASP A 54 -25.71 17.61 -5.72
CA ASP A 54 -26.69 16.74 -6.37
C ASP A 54 -26.72 17.00 -7.88
N GLU A 55 -27.56 16.28 -8.63
CA GLU A 55 -27.63 16.37 -10.09
C GLU A 55 -28.07 17.76 -10.59
N ASP A 56 -28.91 18.46 -9.82
CA ASP A 56 -29.42 19.80 -10.15
C ASP A 56 -28.53 20.91 -9.54
N ASN A 57 -27.76 20.59 -8.49
CA ASN A 57 -26.91 21.50 -7.73
C ASN A 57 -25.46 20.97 -7.66
N PRO A 58 -24.69 21.03 -8.75
CA PRO A 58 -23.30 20.57 -8.75
C PRO A 58 -22.40 21.50 -7.93
N VAL A 59 -21.37 20.93 -7.28
CA VAL A 59 -20.30 21.70 -6.63
C VAL A 59 -19.14 21.90 -7.60
N GLU A 60 -18.76 23.16 -7.80
CA GLU A 60 -17.55 23.50 -8.55
C GLU A 60 -16.32 23.51 -7.65
N LEU A 61 -15.28 22.76 -8.03
CA LEU A 61 -14.00 22.71 -7.32
C LEU A 61 -12.87 23.19 -8.24
N ARG A 62 -11.93 23.94 -7.67
CA ARG A 62 -10.74 24.39 -8.39
C ARG A 62 -9.63 23.35 -8.29
N VAL A 63 -9.06 22.96 -9.42
CA VAL A 63 -7.85 22.14 -9.46
C VAL A 63 -6.66 22.99 -8.99
N VAL A 64 -6.01 22.57 -7.90
CA VAL A 64 -4.88 23.29 -7.29
C VAL A 64 -3.52 22.69 -7.63
N GLY A 65 -3.49 21.46 -8.15
CA GLY A 65 -2.26 20.75 -8.43
C GLY A 65 -2.52 19.36 -8.99
N ARG A 66 -1.45 18.56 -9.07
CA ARG A 66 -1.49 17.18 -9.55
C ARG A 66 -0.52 16.33 -8.74
N ALA A 67 -0.95 15.14 -8.37
CA ALA A 67 -0.09 14.08 -7.87
C ALA A 67 -0.02 12.95 -8.92
N SER A 68 1.15 12.34 -9.09
CA SER A 68 1.35 11.16 -9.94
C SER A 68 2.22 10.14 -9.22
N ALA A 69 2.38 8.94 -9.80
CA ALA A 69 3.22 7.90 -9.21
C ALA A 69 4.63 8.43 -8.91
N GLY A 70 5.06 8.32 -7.65
CA GLY A 70 6.35 8.82 -7.16
C GLY A 70 6.46 10.35 -7.03
N HIS A 71 5.43 11.11 -7.38
CA HIS A 71 5.44 12.58 -7.38
C HIS A 71 4.18 13.10 -6.64
N PRO A 72 4.21 13.17 -5.30
CA PRO A 72 3.09 13.69 -4.53
C PRO A 72 2.92 15.19 -4.76
N PHE A 73 1.69 15.68 -4.58
CA PHE A 73 1.42 17.12 -4.51
C PHE A 73 1.77 17.63 -3.09
N PRO A 74 2.67 18.62 -2.93
CA PRO A 74 3.16 19.04 -1.62
C PRO A 74 2.16 19.91 -0.83
N GLY A 75 1.07 20.36 -1.47
CA GLY A 75 0.15 21.36 -0.91
C GLY A 75 0.32 22.73 -1.53
#